data_AF-A0A4Y9NZ94-F1
#
_entry.id   AF-A0A4Y9NZ94-F1
#
_cell.length_a   1.000
_cell.length_b   1.000
_cell.length_c   1.000
_cell.angle_alpha   90.00
_cell.angle_beta   90.00
_cell.angle_gamma   90.00
#
_symmetry.space_group_name_H-M   'P 1'
#
loop_
_entity.id
_entity.type
_entity.pdbx_description
1 polymer ?
#
loop_
_entity_poly.entity_id
_entity_poly.type
_entity_poly.pdbx_seq_one_letter_code
_entity_poly.pdbx_strand_id
1 'polypeptide(L)'
;MTDTTPPLSAPTAFQPADGSGYHRVLLKLSGETFGGGKVGVDATIVRGIAEQLAEVAAKGTQIAVVMGGGNFFRGAELSQAGMDRTKADY
;
A
#
# COMPACT_ATOMS: atom_id res chain seq x y z
N MET A 1 26.44 9.75 24.00
CA MET A 1 25.69 10.52 22.98
C MET A 1 24.28 9.98 22.98
N THR A 2 23.36 10.65 23.69
CA THR A 2 21.94 10.30 23.68
C THR A 2 21.33 10.89 22.42
N ASP A 3 20.88 10.03 21.52
CA ASP A 3 20.10 10.40 20.35
C ASP A 3 18.81 11.10 20.80
N THR A 4 18.68 12.38 20.49
CA THR A 4 17.55 13.24 20.85
C THR A 4 16.56 13.40 19.70
N THR A 5 16.49 12.43 18.78
CA THR A 5 15.48 12.47 17.72
C THR A 5 14.09 12.46 18.35
N PRO A 6 13.30 13.56 18.26
CA PRO A 6 11.96 13.58 18.84
C PRO A 6 11.10 12.52 18.14
N PRO A 7 10.24 11.80 18.87
CA PRO A 7 9.30 10.89 18.21
C PRO A 7 8.48 11.71 17.22
N LEU A 8 8.34 11.21 15.98
CA LEU A 8 7.48 11.81 14.96
C LEU A 8 6.10 12.04 15.60
N SER A 9 5.80 13.28 15.94
CA SER A 9 4.51 13.64 16.50
C SER A 9 3.47 13.36 15.43
N ALA A 10 2.46 12.56 15.77
CA ALA A 10 1.42 12.18 14.82
C ALA A 10 0.80 13.46 14.26
N PRO A 11 0.74 13.63 12.92
CA PRO A 11 0.19 14.84 12.33
C PRO A 11 -1.26 15.01 12.81
N THR A 12 -1.46 16.02 13.65
CA THR A 12 -2.65 16.22 14.47
C THR A 12 -3.80 16.86 13.68
N ALA A 13 -3.59 17.15 12.39
CA ALA A 13 -4.46 17.97 11.54
C ALA A 13 -5.14 17.19 10.40
N PHE A 14 -5.65 15.98 10.67
CA PHE A 14 -6.30 15.14 9.65
C PHE A 14 -7.57 14.50 10.18
N GLN A 15 -8.56 15.35 10.44
CA GLN A 15 -9.92 14.95 10.74
C GLN A 15 -10.69 14.88 9.41
N PRO A 16 -11.46 13.82 9.12
CA PRO A 16 -12.40 13.82 8.01
C PRO A 16 -13.30 15.06 8.10
N ALA A 17 -13.48 15.75 6.98
CA ALA A 17 -14.11 17.07 6.90
C ALA A 17 -15.55 17.11 7.44
N ASP A 18 -16.23 15.97 7.45
CA ASP A 18 -17.61 15.80 7.92
C ASP A 18 -17.71 15.20 9.34
N GLY A 19 -16.57 14.90 9.98
CA GLY A 19 -16.54 14.23 11.28
C GLY A 19 -17.05 12.78 11.25
N SER A 20 -17.27 12.20 10.07
CA SER A 20 -17.77 10.84 9.87
C SER A 20 -16.72 9.98 9.13
N GLY A 21 -16.65 8.68 9.46
CA GLY A 21 -15.64 7.78 8.89
C GLY A 21 -14.32 7.72 9.67
N TYR A 22 -13.31 7.07 9.07
CA TYR A 22 -12.03 6.81 9.73
C TYR A 22 -11.04 7.97 9.59
N HIS A 23 -10.45 8.41 10.70
CA HIS A 23 -9.36 9.40 10.70
C HIS A 23 -8.08 8.88 10.04
N ARG A 24 -7.74 7.62 10.33
CA ARG A 24 -6.54 6.97 9.83
C ARG A 24 -6.84 5.52 9.49
N VAL A 25 -6.35 5.09 8.32
CA VAL A 25 -6.50 3.72 7.84
C VAL A 25 -5.18 3.17 7.33
N LEU A 26 -4.99 1.88 7.53
CA LEU A 26 -4.01 1.07 6.82
C LEU A 26 -4.77 0.25 5.77
N LEU A 27 -4.64 0.63 4.51
CA LEU A 27 -5.31 -0.03 3.40
C LEU A 27 -4.39 -1.08 2.80
N LYS A 28 -4.72 -2.37 2.98
CA LYS A 28 -4.03 -3.45 2.30
C LYS A 28 -4.67 -3.73 0.95
N LEU A 29 -3.88 -3.63 -0.11
CA LEU A 29 -4.27 -3.99 -1.47
C LEU A 29 -3.52 -5.24 -1.93
N SER A 30 -4.21 -6.13 -2.63
CA SER A 30 -3.56 -7.30 -3.22
C SER A 30 -2.74 -6.91 -4.43
N GLY A 31 -1.57 -7.52 -4.60
CA GLY A 31 -0.74 -7.28 -5.77
C GLY A 31 -1.45 -7.65 -7.06
N GLU A 32 -2.20 -8.76 -7.06
CA GLU A 32 -2.94 -9.23 -8.23
C GLU A 32 -3.94 -8.20 -8.79
N THR A 33 -4.47 -7.32 -7.93
CA THR A 33 -5.38 -6.25 -8.35
C THR A 33 -4.71 -5.31 -9.36
N PHE A 34 -3.42 -5.04 -9.21
CA PHE A 34 -2.68 -4.12 -10.09
C PHE A 34 -2.32 -4.72 -11.45
N GLY A 35 -2.34 -6.04 -11.60
CA GLY A 35 -1.91 -6.72 -12.84
C GLY A 35 -2.99 -6.84 -13.92
N GLY A 36 -4.25 -6.50 -13.62
CA GLY A 36 -5.35 -6.62 -14.59
C GLY A 36 -5.56 -8.05 -15.12
N GLY A 37 -5.23 -9.06 -14.30
CA GLY A 37 -5.27 -10.48 -14.69
C GLY A 37 -4.02 -11.00 -15.39
N LYS A 38 -2.95 -10.20 -15.51
CA LYS A 38 -1.66 -10.59 -16.10
C LYS A 38 -0.50 -10.26 -15.15
N VAL A 39 0.68 -10.78 -15.45
CA VAL A 39 1.93 -10.36 -14.77
C VAL A 39 2.27 -8.93 -15.18
N GLY A 40 2.62 -8.09 -14.21
CA GLY A 40 2.97 -6.69 -14.42
C GLY A 40 2.02 -5.70 -13.76
N VAL A 41 1.92 -4.49 -14.33
CA VAL A 41 1.11 -3.39 -13.79
C VAL A 41 0.25 -2.80 -14.90
N ASP A 42 -1.06 -2.76 -14.67
CA ASP A 42 -2.03 -2.06 -15.51
C ASP A 42 -2.17 -0.61 -15.05
N ALA A 43 -1.66 0.32 -15.87
CA ALA A 43 -1.68 1.75 -15.58
C ALA A 43 -3.10 2.32 -15.42
N THR A 44 -4.10 1.74 -16.08
CA THR A 44 -5.50 2.19 -15.97
C THR A 44 -6.05 1.84 -14.60
N ILE A 45 -5.79 0.62 -14.11
CA ILE A 45 -6.21 0.19 -12.77
C ILE A 45 -5.49 1.00 -11.69
N VAL A 46 -4.18 1.17 -11.81
CA VAL A 46 -3.40 1.98 -10.86
C VAL A 46 -3.94 3.40 -10.80
N ARG A 47 -4.21 4.03 -11.96
CA ARG A 47 -4.76 5.38 -12.00
C ARG A 47 -6.13 5.46 -11.32
N GLY A 48 -7.03 4.51 -11.60
CA GLY A 48 -8.36 4.48 -10.99
C GLY A 48 -8.33 4.29 -9.47
N ILE A 49 -7.38 3.50 -8.95
CA ILE A 49 -7.16 3.36 -7.50
C ILE A 49 -6.59 4.68 -6.93
N ALA A 50 -5.59 5.27 -7.58
CA ALA A 50 -4.98 6.51 -7.13
C ALA A 50 -5.99 7.67 -7.06
N GLU A 51 -6.89 7.79 -8.05
CA GLU A 51 -7.96 8.80 -8.06
C GLU A 51 -8.91 8.63 -6.86
N GLN A 52 -9.32 7.40 -6.54
CA GLN A 52 -10.18 7.12 -5.38
C GLN A 52 -9.47 7.45 -4.05
N LEU A 53 -8.19 7.09 -3.91
CA LEU A 53 -7.42 7.40 -2.71
C LEU A 53 -7.20 8.91 -2.55
N ALA A 54 -6.98 9.62 -3.65
CA ALA A 54 -6.85 11.08 -3.65
C ALA A 54 -8.14 11.75 -3.16
N GLU A 55 -9.31 11.27 -3.59
CA GLU A 55 -10.60 11.79 -3.13
C GLU A 55 -10.77 11.63 -1.61
N VAL A 56 -10.42 10.46 -1.07
CA VAL A 56 -10.52 10.18 0.37
C VAL A 56 -9.49 10.98 1.17
N ALA A 57 -8.26 11.09 0.67
CA ALA A 57 -7.22 11.89 1.30
C ALA A 57 -7.56 13.39 1.31
N ALA A 58 -8.17 13.91 0.24
CA ALA A 58 -8.63 15.29 0.15
C ALA A 58 -9.74 15.62 1.17
N LYS A 59 -10.51 14.61 1.61
CA LYS A 59 -11.50 14.75 2.69
C LYS A 59 -10.88 14.74 4.09
N GLY A 60 -9.56 14.57 4.22
CA GLY A 60 -8.84 14.67 5.49
C GLY A 60 -8.51 13.33 6.15
N THR A 61 -8.81 12.18 5.53
CA THR A 61 -8.41 10.86 6.04
C THR A 61 -6.93 10.59 5.77
N GLN A 62 -6.20 10.09 6.77
CA GLN A 62 -4.83 9.59 6.60
C GLN A 62 -4.84 8.16 6.09
N ILE A 63 -4.17 7.93 4.98
CA ILE A 63 -4.13 6.61 4.33
C ILE A 63 -2.68 6.15 4.26
N ALA A 64 -2.38 5.03 4.91
CA ALA A 64 -1.18 4.24 4.62
C ALA A 64 -1.60 3.07 3.73
N VAL A 65 -0.89 2.82 2.63
CA VAL A 65 -1.21 1.72 1.70
C VAL A 65 -0.14 0.65 1.79
N VAL A 66 -0.56 -0.60 2.00
CA VAL A 66 0.29 -1.79 1.91
C VAL A 66 -0.05 -2.52 0.62
N MET A 67 0.92 -2.68 -0.27
CA MET A 67 0.72 -3.37 -1.55
C MET A 67 1.38 -4.75 -1.52
N GLY A 68 0.63 -5.79 -1.86
CA GLY A 68 1.23 -7.09 -2.16
C GLY A 68 1.96 -7.09 -3.51
N GLY A 69 2.93 -7.98 -3.69
CA GLY A 69 3.71 -8.12 -4.95
C GLY A 69 3.26 -9.27 -5.87
N GLY A 70 2.09 -9.87 -5.62
CA GLY A 70 1.60 -11.07 -6.30
C GLY A 70 1.37 -10.95 -7.81
N ASN A 71 1.35 -9.72 -8.34
CA ASN A 71 1.33 -9.43 -9.78
C ASN A 71 2.69 -9.56 -10.48
N PHE A 72 3.79 -9.61 -9.73
CA PHE A 72 5.13 -9.88 -10.28
C PHE A 72 5.66 -11.23 -9.83
N PHE A 73 5.45 -11.58 -8.56
CA PHE A 73 6.00 -12.78 -7.96
C PHE A 73 4.92 -13.57 -7.25
N ARG A 74 4.59 -14.74 -7.79
CA ARG A 74 3.73 -15.71 -7.11
C ARG A 74 4.65 -16.70 -6.40
N GLY A 75 4.76 -16.57 -5.08
CA GLY A 75 5.66 -17.42 -4.28
C GLY A 75 5.44 -18.93 -4.48
N ALA A 76 4.22 -19.34 -4.85
CA ALA A 76 3.91 -20.72 -5.23
C ALA A 76 4.57 -21.15 -6.56
N GLU A 77 4.62 -20.27 -7.57
CA GLU A 77 5.23 -20.53 -8.87
C GLU A 77 6.76 -20.55 -8.77
N LEU A 78 7.34 -19.64 -7.97
CA LEU A 78 8.79 -19.62 -7.69
C LEU A 78 9.25 -20.83 -6.86
N SER A 79 8.43 -21.28 -5.91
CA SER A 79 8.71 -22.49 -5.12
C SER A 79 8.64 -23.77 -5.97
N GLN A 80 7.80 -23.82 -7.00
CA GLN A 80 7.75 -24.94 -7.95
C GLN A 80 8.90 -24.90 -8.98
N ALA A 81 9.41 -23.72 -9.31
CA ALA A 81 10.56 -23.54 -10.19
C ALA A 81 11.93 -23.80 -9.52
N GLY A 82 11.95 -24.33 -8.29
CA GLY A 82 13.18 -24.70 -7.58
C GLY A 82 13.93 -23.52 -6.95
N MET A 83 13.30 -22.35 -6.80
CA MET A 83 13.91 -21.20 -6.13
C MET A 83 13.84 -21.40 -4.61
N ASP A 84 15.00 -21.63 -4.00
CA ASP A 84 15.18 -21.67 -2.55
C ASP A 84 14.69 -20.36 -1.94
N ARG A 85 13.91 -20.44 -0.85
CA ARG A 85 13.21 -19.31 -0.18
C ARG A 85 14.16 -18.24 0.37
N THR A 86 15.46 -18.42 0.22
CA THR A 86 16.56 -17.64 0.83
C THR A 86 17.03 -16.43 0.02
N LYS A 87 16.41 -16.10 -1.13
CA LYS A 87 16.78 -14.96 -1.99
C LYS A 87 15.68 -13.89 -2.10
N ALA A 88 14.91 -13.67 -1.04
CA ALA A 88 13.87 -12.64 -1.00
C ALA A 88 14.16 -11.48 -0.02
N ASP A 89 15.31 -11.52 0.67
CA ASP A 89 15.82 -10.42 1.49
C ASP A 89 17.15 -9.89 0.91
N TYR A 90 17.05 -8.98 -0.06
CA TYR A 90 18.02 -7.90 -0.28
C TYR A 90 17.34 -6.75 -1.04
#